data_AF-A0A1E7JCP9-F1
#
_entry.id   AF-A0A1E7JCP9-F1
#
_cell.length_a   1.000
_cell.length_b   1.000
_cell.length_c   1.000
_cell.angle_alpha   90.00
_cell.angle_beta   90.00
_cell.angle_gamma   90.00
#
_symmetry.space_group_name_H-M   'P 1'
#
loop_
_entity.id
_entity.type
_entity.pdbx_description
1 polymer ?
#
loop_
_entity_poly.entity_id
_entity_poly.type
_entity_poly.pdbx_seq_one_letter_code
_entity_poly.pdbx_strand_id
1 'polypeptide(L)'
;MKFNRDIFKIDPEAEARKIAHFIREITLKNFKRRGAVVGLSGGIDSAVVAELCVYALGKDKVLGLIIPEKESNPISRKYAQKQADKMGIQATTVDITENLKSLGLYKIRNAVIKQIFPEFDGTFKFHITLPQNLLERDRLNYHSITIEDENGIRQTKRLSGKDWIEISACQNMKQRIRMIRLYHYAEKNNYIVAGTTNKPEAMQGFYVKFGDGGVDIEPIAHLYKIQVYELARHLGVIEEIISRPPSPDTYSLPVTDKEFYFCLKYELLDFLLYAYENNLPFDDISNVLELKQEQIERVFKDFRAKERASWHLRESPPSLS
;
A
#
# COMPACT_ATOMS: atom_id res chain seq x y z
N MET A 1 22.89 -3.23 -17.71
CA MET A 1 21.90 -2.67 -18.66
C MET A 1 21.99 -1.16 -18.59
N LYS A 2 22.01 -0.43 -19.71
CA LYS A 2 22.07 1.05 -19.71
C LYS A 2 20.73 1.60 -19.23
N PHE A 3 20.72 2.58 -18.34
CA PHE A 3 19.49 3.21 -17.84
C PHE A 3 18.73 3.87 -19.01
N ASN A 4 17.46 3.51 -19.18
CA ASN A 4 16.59 4.00 -20.25
C ASN A 4 15.12 3.80 -19.85
N ARG A 5 14.18 4.27 -20.67
CA ARG A 5 12.73 4.19 -20.39
C ARG A 5 12.13 2.78 -20.49
N ASP A 6 12.86 1.82 -21.06
CA ASP A 6 12.44 0.42 -21.17
C ASP A 6 12.99 -0.46 -20.03
N ILE A 7 13.66 0.13 -19.02
CA ILE A 7 14.31 -0.64 -17.93
C ILE A 7 13.36 -1.54 -17.14
N PHE A 8 12.07 -1.21 -17.11
CA PHE A 8 11.04 -1.99 -16.42
C PHE A 8 10.30 -2.98 -17.30
N LYS A 9 10.58 -3.02 -18.61
CA LYS A 9 9.89 -3.91 -19.53
C LYS A 9 10.13 -5.36 -19.15
N ILE A 10 9.05 -6.11 -18.95
CA ILE A 10 9.09 -7.55 -18.64
C ILE A 10 8.38 -8.35 -19.73
N ASP A 11 8.58 -9.66 -19.72
CA ASP A 11 7.61 -10.58 -20.31
C ASP A 11 6.59 -10.89 -19.19
N PRO A 12 5.37 -10.33 -19.25
CA PRO A 12 4.42 -10.47 -18.15
C PRO A 12 3.98 -11.91 -17.92
N GLU A 13 3.95 -12.73 -18.96
CA GLU A 13 3.60 -14.15 -18.83
C GLU A 13 4.75 -14.95 -18.20
N ALA A 14 6.00 -14.67 -18.59
CA ALA A 14 7.16 -15.29 -17.95
C ALA A 14 7.28 -14.89 -16.48
N GLU A 15 7.07 -13.62 -16.15
CA GLU A 15 7.11 -13.14 -14.76
C GLU A 15 5.94 -13.70 -13.94
N ALA A 16 4.72 -13.76 -14.49
CA ALA A 16 3.59 -14.41 -13.84
C ALA A 16 3.87 -15.89 -13.53
N ARG A 17 4.44 -16.65 -14.48
CA ARG A 17 4.85 -18.05 -14.24
C ARG A 17 5.89 -18.20 -13.15
N LYS A 18 6.90 -17.31 -13.12
CA LYS A 18 7.94 -17.30 -12.09
C LYS A 18 7.35 -17.05 -10.70
N ILE A 19 6.48 -16.03 -10.57
CA ILE A 19 5.82 -15.72 -9.29
C ILE A 19 4.89 -16.85 -8.88
N ALA A 20 4.14 -17.43 -9.81
CA ALA A 20 3.24 -18.53 -9.53
C ALA A 20 3.97 -19.81 -9.12
N HIS A 21 5.15 -20.06 -9.68
CA HIS A 21 6.04 -21.11 -9.21
C HIS A 21 6.46 -20.86 -7.76
N PHE A 22 6.93 -19.65 -7.44
CA PHE A 22 7.25 -19.25 -6.05
C PHE A 22 6.09 -19.48 -5.09
N ILE A 23 4.89 -18.97 -5.40
CA ILE A 23 3.68 -19.16 -4.59
C ILE A 23 3.42 -20.65 -4.36
N ARG A 24 3.41 -21.45 -5.44
CA ARG A 24 3.10 -22.89 -5.35
C ARG A 24 4.12 -23.65 -4.51
N GLU A 25 5.42 -23.41 -4.72
CA GLU A 25 6.49 -24.09 -3.99
C GLU A 25 6.47 -23.73 -2.50
N ILE A 26 6.38 -22.44 -2.17
CA ILE A 26 6.37 -22.00 -0.77
C ILE A 26 5.12 -22.49 -0.06
N THR A 27 3.93 -22.29 -0.64
CA THR A 27 2.67 -22.66 0.00
C THR A 27 2.54 -24.17 0.17
N LEU A 28 2.70 -24.95 -0.90
CA LEU A 28 2.34 -26.37 -0.88
C LEU A 28 3.48 -27.26 -0.35
N LYS A 29 4.75 -26.93 -0.62
CA LYS A 29 5.89 -27.79 -0.26
C LYS A 29 6.61 -27.34 1.01
N ASN A 30 7.00 -26.08 1.11
CA ASN A 30 7.74 -25.59 2.28
C ASN A 30 6.82 -25.44 3.50
N PHE A 31 5.75 -24.64 3.38
CA PHE A 31 4.85 -24.37 4.50
C PHE A 31 3.77 -25.44 4.66
N LYS A 32 3.58 -26.32 3.66
CA LYS A 32 2.63 -27.43 3.67
C LYS A 32 1.19 -26.97 3.96
N ARG A 33 0.82 -25.82 3.41
CA ARG A 33 -0.53 -25.24 3.47
C ARG A 33 -1.33 -25.62 2.23
N ARG A 34 -2.66 -25.48 2.33
CA ARG A 34 -3.61 -25.97 1.32
C ARG A 34 -4.01 -24.92 0.28
N GLY A 35 -3.71 -23.65 0.53
CA GLY A 35 -4.18 -22.52 -0.27
C GLY A 35 -3.70 -21.18 0.28
N ALA A 36 -4.29 -20.08 -0.20
CA ALA A 36 -3.95 -18.72 0.19
C ALA A 36 -5.18 -17.86 0.49
N VAL A 37 -5.05 -16.97 1.48
CA VAL A 37 -5.97 -15.87 1.75
C VAL A 37 -5.31 -14.57 1.26
N VAL A 38 -6.06 -13.73 0.56
CA VAL A 38 -5.61 -12.42 0.07
C VAL A 38 -6.57 -11.34 0.57
N GLY A 39 -6.05 -10.26 1.15
CA GLY A 39 -6.85 -9.08 1.49
C GLY A 39 -7.19 -8.28 0.24
N LEU A 40 -8.45 -8.27 -0.18
CA LEU A 40 -8.90 -7.54 -1.37
C LEU A 40 -9.36 -6.13 -0.99
N SER A 41 -8.50 -5.14 -1.26
CA SER A 41 -8.75 -3.73 -0.95
C SER A 41 -9.46 -2.97 -2.07
N GLY A 42 -9.61 -3.58 -3.26
CA GLY A 42 -10.08 -2.87 -4.46
C GLY A 42 -9.02 -1.96 -5.08
N GLY A 43 -7.76 -2.09 -4.63
CA GLY A 43 -6.57 -1.54 -5.27
C GLY A 43 -5.84 -2.57 -6.13
N ILE A 44 -4.93 -2.08 -6.97
CA ILE A 44 -4.26 -2.88 -8.00
C ILE A 44 -3.38 -4.00 -7.45
N ASP A 45 -2.62 -3.75 -6.38
CA ASP A 45 -1.66 -4.73 -5.87
C ASP A 45 -2.36 -5.99 -5.37
N SER A 46 -3.40 -5.82 -4.55
CA SER A 46 -4.21 -6.94 -4.06
C SER A 46 -4.92 -7.71 -5.18
N ALA A 47 -5.36 -7.03 -6.25
CA ALA A 47 -5.98 -7.68 -7.39
C ALA A 47 -4.95 -8.53 -8.16
N VAL A 48 -3.74 -8.01 -8.40
CA VAL A 48 -2.66 -8.75 -9.06
C VAL A 48 -2.23 -9.96 -8.24
N VAL A 49 -2.05 -9.81 -6.93
CA VAL A 49 -1.68 -10.93 -6.06
C VAL A 49 -2.78 -12.00 -6.04
N ALA A 50 -4.05 -11.61 -6.01
CA ALA A 50 -5.15 -12.58 -6.07
C ALA A 50 -5.16 -13.35 -7.40
N GLU A 51 -4.99 -12.67 -8.54
CA GLU A 51 -4.86 -13.32 -9.85
C GLU A 51 -3.65 -14.28 -9.91
N LEU A 52 -2.50 -13.87 -9.37
CA LEU A 52 -1.30 -14.72 -9.30
C LEU A 52 -1.50 -15.94 -8.41
N CYS A 53 -2.20 -15.79 -7.27
CA CYS A 53 -2.58 -16.91 -6.42
C CYS A 53 -3.53 -17.88 -7.14
N VAL A 54 -4.49 -17.37 -7.91
CA VAL A 54 -5.41 -18.19 -8.72
C VAL A 54 -4.63 -18.94 -9.80
N TYR A 55 -3.74 -18.26 -10.52
CA TYR A 55 -2.88 -18.84 -11.54
C TYR A 55 -1.93 -19.92 -10.95
N ALA A 56 -1.48 -19.73 -9.71
CA ALA A 56 -0.56 -20.65 -9.03
C ALA A 56 -1.21 -21.89 -8.40
N LEU A 57 -2.38 -21.71 -7.76
CA LEU A 57 -3.00 -22.68 -6.86
C LEU A 57 -4.35 -23.19 -7.37
N GLY A 58 -5.00 -22.46 -8.28
CA GLY A 58 -6.38 -22.67 -8.70
C GLY A 58 -7.38 -21.93 -7.80
N LYS A 59 -8.48 -21.46 -8.40
CA LYS A 59 -9.48 -20.59 -7.75
C LYS A 59 -10.08 -21.17 -6.46
N ASP A 60 -10.27 -22.49 -6.38
CA ASP A 60 -10.87 -23.16 -5.21
C ASP A 60 -9.96 -23.14 -3.98
N LYS A 61 -8.67 -22.81 -4.16
CA LYS A 61 -7.67 -22.71 -3.10
C LYS A 61 -7.31 -21.27 -2.75
N VAL A 62 -8.09 -20.30 -3.25
CA VAL A 62 -7.88 -18.88 -2.99
C VAL A 62 -9.13 -18.29 -2.36
N LEU A 63 -8.95 -17.63 -1.22
CA LEU A 63 -10.03 -16.91 -0.52
C LEU A 63 -9.71 -15.42 -0.50
N GLY A 64 -10.60 -14.61 -1.07
CA GLY A 64 -10.55 -13.16 -0.95
C GLY A 64 -11.21 -12.68 0.35
N LEU A 65 -10.54 -11.80 1.10
CA LEU A 65 -11.12 -11.16 2.28
C LEU A 65 -11.25 -9.65 2.05
N ILE A 66 -12.49 -9.14 2.05
CA ILE A 66 -12.77 -7.72 1.92
C ILE A 66 -13.06 -7.18 3.32
N ILE A 67 -12.20 -6.29 3.83
CA ILE A 67 -12.20 -5.92 5.25
C ILE A 67 -12.43 -4.41 5.43
N PRO A 68 -13.66 -3.92 5.17
CA PRO A 68 -14.00 -2.51 5.29
C PRO A 68 -14.20 -2.10 6.75
N GLU A 69 -14.24 -0.80 6.95
CA GLU A 69 -14.81 -0.15 8.13
C GLU A 69 -15.60 1.10 7.70
N LYS A 70 -16.29 1.75 8.63
CA LYS A 70 -17.22 2.85 8.34
C LYS A 70 -16.64 4.02 7.53
N GLU A 71 -15.33 4.26 7.57
CA GLU A 71 -14.63 5.32 6.82
C GLU A 71 -13.95 4.82 5.54
N SER A 72 -14.04 3.53 5.22
CA SER A 72 -13.45 2.96 4.01
C SER A 72 -14.24 3.39 2.79
N ASN A 73 -13.56 3.62 1.67
CA ASN A 73 -14.24 4.04 0.45
C ASN A 73 -15.22 2.95 -0.04
N PRO A 74 -16.52 3.25 -0.20
CA PRO A 74 -17.51 2.25 -0.59
C PRO A 74 -17.25 1.65 -1.98
N ILE A 75 -16.58 2.39 -2.87
CA ILE A 75 -16.21 1.91 -4.21
C ILE A 75 -15.14 0.82 -4.12
N SER A 76 -14.21 0.90 -3.16
CA SER A 76 -13.18 -0.12 -2.93
C SER A 76 -13.80 -1.51 -2.76
N ARG A 77 -14.85 -1.61 -1.92
CA ARG A 77 -15.58 -2.87 -1.71
C ARG A 77 -16.24 -3.38 -2.99
N LYS A 78 -16.88 -2.49 -3.76
CA LYS A 78 -17.53 -2.85 -5.03
C LYS A 78 -16.53 -3.44 -6.03
N TYR A 79 -15.36 -2.81 -6.17
CA TYR A 79 -14.33 -3.26 -7.10
C TYR A 79 -13.66 -4.54 -6.64
N ALA A 80 -13.38 -4.68 -5.35
CA ALA A 80 -12.87 -5.91 -4.76
C ALA A 80 -13.81 -7.10 -5.03
N GLN A 81 -15.12 -6.92 -4.81
CA GLN A 81 -16.11 -7.96 -5.09
C GLN A 81 -16.19 -8.28 -6.59
N LYS A 82 -16.27 -7.25 -7.45
CA LYS A 82 -16.33 -7.44 -8.91
C LYS A 82 -15.12 -8.20 -9.44
N GLN A 83 -13.93 -7.91 -8.93
CA GLN A 83 -12.71 -8.62 -9.30
C GLN A 83 -12.73 -10.07 -8.80
N ALA A 84 -13.18 -10.33 -7.57
CA ALA A 84 -13.33 -11.69 -7.04
C ALA A 84 -14.32 -12.54 -7.86
N ASP A 85 -15.46 -11.94 -8.23
CA ASP A 85 -16.49 -12.58 -9.06
C ASP A 85 -15.92 -12.95 -10.44
N LYS A 86 -15.12 -12.05 -11.05
CA LYS A 86 -14.45 -12.30 -12.33
C LYS A 86 -13.48 -13.49 -12.25
N MET A 87 -12.69 -13.58 -11.17
CA MET A 87 -11.77 -14.70 -10.95
C MET A 87 -12.49 -16.01 -10.60
N GLY A 88 -13.76 -15.92 -10.16
CA GLY A 88 -14.53 -17.05 -9.67
C GLY A 88 -14.01 -17.62 -8.34
N ILE A 89 -13.38 -16.79 -7.51
CA ILE A 89 -12.93 -17.18 -6.16
C ILE A 89 -14.02 -16.92 -5.13
N GLN A 90 -13.95 -17.63 -4.00
CA GLN A 90 -14.76 -17.26 -2.85
C GLN A 90 -14.25 -15.92 -2.29
N ALA A 91 -15.16 -14.99 -2.00
CA ALA A 91 -14.87 -13.76 -1.28
C ALA A 91 -15.78 -13.62 -0.05
N THR A 92 -15.22 -13.13 1.06
CA THR A 92 -15.97 -12.86 2.29
C THR A 92 -15.72 -11.43 2.73
N THR A 93 -16.80 -10.71 3.05
CA THR A 93 -16.70 -9.37 3.66
C THR A 93 -16.72 -9.49 5.18
N VAL A 94 -15.78 -8.83 5.86
CA VAL A 94 -15.72 -8.74 7.33
C VAL A 94 -15.61 -7.26 7.72
N ASP A 95 -16.71 -6.68 8.20
CA ASP A 95 -16.68 -5.32 8.73
C ASP A 95 -15.98 -5.29 10.10
N ILE A 96 -14.98 -4.41 10.25
CA ILE A 96 -14.18 -4.28 11.48
C ILE A 96 -14.51 -3.01 12.28
N THR A 97 -15.56 -2.28 11.93
CA THR A 97 -15.94 -1.00 12.57
C THR A 97 -16.10 -1.15 14.07
N GLU A 98 -16.85 -2.16 14.54
CA GLU A 98 -17.07 -2.35 15.97
C GLU A 98 -15.79 -2.81 16.70
N ASN A 99 -14.87 -3.53 16.03
CA ASN A 99 -13.56 -3.86 16.60
C ASN A 99 -12.71 -2.59 16.84
N LEU A 100 -12.71 -1.67 15.88
CA LEU A 100 -11.97 -0.41 15.99
C LEU A 100 -12.59 0.50 17.05
N LYS A 101 -13.92 0.53 17.11
CA LYS A 101 -14.68 1.27 18.13
C LYS A 101 -14.44 0.73 19.54
N SER A 102 -14.40 -0.60 19.73
CA SER A 102 -14.14 -1.20 21.04
C SER A 102 -12.73 -0.91 21.55
N LEU A 103 -11.75 -0.75 20.66
CA LEU A 103 -10.40 -0.29 21.02
C LEU A 103 -10.30 1.23 21.20
N GLY A 104 -11.40 1.97 21.08
CA GLY A 104 -11.43 3.41 21.26
C GLY A 104 -10.78 4.21 20.14
N LEU A 105 -10.43 3.59 19.01
CA LEU A 105 -9.68 4.23 17.91
C LEU A 105 -10.31 5.55 17.48
N TYR A 106 -11.60 5.53 17.14
CA TYR A 106 -12.30 6.73 16.69
C TYR A 106 -12.34 7.81 17.77
N LYS A 107 -12.53 7.43 19.04
CA LYS A 107 -12.56 8.37 20.17
C LYS A 107 -11.21 9.06 20.34
N ILE A 108 -10.12 8.30 20.35
CA ILE A 108 -8.76 8.80 20.54
C ILE A 108 -8.38 9.75 19.40
N ARG A 109 -8.47 9.28 18.16
CA ARG A 109 -8.13 10.07 16.97
C ARG A 109 -8.99 11.32 16.84
N ASN A 110 -10.30 11.21 17.03
CA ASN A 110 -11.21 12.36 16.90
C ASN A 110 -10.96 13.41 17.99
N ALA A 111 -10.51 13.01 19.18
CA ALA A 111 -10.11 13.96 20.22
C ALA A 111 -8.90 14.80 19.80
N VAL A 112 -7.90 14.18 19.15
CA VAL A 112 -6.74 14.90 18.58
C VAL A 112 -7.20 15.87 17.48
N ILE A 113 -8.02 15.41 16.54
CA ILE A 113 -8.53 16.26 15.46
C ILE A 113 -9.34 17.45 16.03
N LYS A 114 -10.17 17.21 17.04
CA LYS A 114 -10.97 18.26 17.70
C LYS A 114 -10.13 19.30 18.44
N GLN A 115 -8.97 18.93 18.97
CA GLN A 115 -8.02 19.90 19.54
C GLN A 115 -7.44 20.83 18.46
N ILE A 116 -7.24 20.31 17.25
CA ILE A 116 -6.71 21.07 16.10
C ILE A 116 -7.83 21.92 15.46
N PHE A 117 -9.04 21.38 15.38
CA PHE A 117 -10.24 22.00 14.82
C PHE A 117 -11.38 21.92 15.83
N PRO A 118 -11.58 22.94 16.68
CA PRO A 118 -12.63 22.94 17.71
C PRO A 118 -14.05 22.63 17.19
N GLU A 119 -14.33 22.96 15.94
CA GLU A 119 -15.57 22.72 15.20
C GLU A 119 -15.77 21.26 14.76
N PHE A 120 -14.73 20.42 14.82
CA PHE A 120 -14.82 19.02 14.41
C PHE A 120 -15.75 18.24 15.36
N ASP A 121 -16.85 17.73 14.81
CA ASP A 121 -17.88 16.99 15.56
C ASP A 121 -17.79 15.46 15.41
N GLY A 122 -16.84 14.97 14.60
CA GLY A 122 -16.65 13.55 14.30
C GLY A 122 -17.36 13.03 13.05
N THR A 123 -18.17 13.86 12.38
CA THR A 123 -18.81 13.55 11.09
C THR A 123 -18.01 14.06 9.88
N PHE A 124 -17.16 15.07 10.10
CA PHE A 124 -16.31 15.65 9.06
C PHE A 124 -15.39 14.59 8.48
N LYS A 125 -15.23 14.64 7.15
CA LYS A 125 -14.24 13.81 6.46
C LYS A 125 -12.87 14.43 6.65
N PHE A 126 -11.82 13.62 6.59
CA PHE A 126 -10.47 14.15 6.66
C PHE A 126 -9.46 13.28 5.92
N HIS A 127 -8.33 13.87 5.56
CA HIS A 127 -7.14 13.15 5.12
C HIS A 127 -5.88 13.82 5.64
N ILE A 128 -4.74 13.16 5.43
CA ILE A 128 -3.42 13.72 5.72
C ILE A 128 -2.60 13.74 4.43
N THR A 129 -1.83 14.81 4.25
CA THR A 129 -0.94 14.99 3.10
C THR A 129 0.44 15.47 3.52
N LEU A 130 1.43 15.22 2.66
CA LEU A 130 2.75 15.84 2.70
C LEU A 130 2.81 17.02 1.71
N PRO A 131 3.79 17.93 1.82
CA PRO A 131 4.03 18.94 0.80
C PRO A 131 4.25 18.28 -0.57
N GLN A 132 3.70 18.85 -1.65
CA GLN A 132 3.69 18.19 -2.97
C GLN A 132 4.81 18.65 -3.91
N ASN A 133 5.55 19.67 -3.51
CA ASN A 133 6.59 20.33 -4.32
C ASN A 133 8.02 19.79 -4.10
N LEU A 134 8.23 18.47 -4.22
CA LEU A 134 9.51 17.82 -3.88
C LEU A 134 10.60 18.20 -4.90
N LEU A 135 10.20 18.37 -6.15
CA LEU A 135 11.07 18.66 -7.28
C LEU A 135 11.36 20.15 -7.44
N GLU A 136 10.66 21.04 -6.73
CA GLU A 136 10.72 22.49 -6.92
C GLU A 136 11.59 23.17 -5.86
N ARG A 137 11.55 22.76 -4.59
CA ARG A 137 12.37 23.37 -3.53
C ARG A 137 12.76 22.41 -2.41
N ASP A 138 13.85 22.74 -1.72
CA ASP A 138 14.15 22.13 -0.42
C ASP A 138 13.04 22.41 0.59
N ARG A 139 12.73 21.40 1.41
CA ARG A 139 11.65 21.47 2.39
C ARG A 139 11.85 20.50 3.54
N LEU A 140 11.19 20.79 4.65
CA LEU A 140 10.97 19.83 5.71
C LEU A 140 9.71 19.01 5.39
N ASN A 141 9.78 17.70 5.60
CA ASN A 141 8.57 16.88 5.60
C ASN A 141 7.77 17.17 6.88
N TYR A 142 6.52 17.57 6.71
CA TYR A 142 5.55 17.72 7.78
C TYR A 142 4.20 17.27 7.27
N HIS A 143 3.37 16.73 8.17
CA HIS A 143 2.04 16.29 7.82
C HIS A 143 1.06 17.44 7.98
N SER A 144 0.15 17.59 7.02
CA SER A 144 -1.00 18.49 7.11
C SER A 144 -2.26 17.65 7.16
N ILE A 145 -3.18 18.02 8.04
CA ILE A 145 -4.52 17.43 8.08
C ILE A 145 -5.50 18.40 7.44
N THR A 146 -6.35 17.88 6.56
CA THR A 146 -7.47 18.60 5.98
C THR A 146 -8.75 17.97 6.47
N ILE A 147 -9.67 18.79 7.00
CA ILE A 147 -11.05 18.39 7.31
C ILE A 147 -12.01 18.97 6.27
N GLU A 148 -13.10 18.27 5.98
CA GLU A 148 -14.19 18.67 5.08
C GLU A 148 -15.53 18.43 5.79
N ASP A 149 -16.36 19.47 5.86
CA ASP A 149 -17.72 19.38 6.40
C ASP A 149 -18.73 18.83 5.38
N GLU A 150 -20.00 18.73 5.78
CA GLU A 150 -21.08 18.27 4.90
C GLU A 150 -21.37 19.20 3.71
N ASN A 151 -20.98 20.47 3.80
CA ASN A 151 -21.13 21.47 2.73
C ASN A 151 -19.93 21.50 1.77
N GLY A 152 -18.91 20.66 2.02
CA GLY A 152 -17.68 20.63 1.23
C GLY A 152 -16.67 21.72 1.60
N ILE A 153 -16.86 22.44 2.70
CA ILE A 153 -15.94 23.47 3.17
C ILE A 153 -14.72 22.79 3.77
N ARG A 154 -13.54 23.11 3.22
CA ARG A 154 -12.27 22.51 3.63
C ARG A 154 -11.43 23.46 4.46
N GLN A 155 -10.83 22.91 5.51
CA GLN A 155 -9.83 23.60 6.31
C GLN A 155 -8.59 22.72 6.46
N THR A 156 -7.40 23.32 6.32
CA THR A 156 -6.13 22.59 6.39
C THR A 156 -5.23 23.21 7.46
N LYS A 157 -4.68 22.38 8.34
CA LYS A 157 -3.71 22.78 9.36
C LYS A 157 -2.52 21.82 9.39
N ARG A 158 -1.35 22.34 9.72
CA ARG A 158 -0.16 21.53 9.94
C ARG A 158 -0.29 20.76 11.26
N LEU A 159 0.05 19.47 11.23
CA LEU A 159 0.12 18.62 12.43
C LEU A 159 1.43 18.85 13.18
N SER A 160 1.35 18.86 14.51
CA SER A 160 2.53 18.68 15.33
C SER A 160 3.05 17.24 15.21
N GLY A 161 4.32 17.01 15.56
CA GLY A 161 4.88 15.65 15.56
C GLY A 161 4.11 14.70 16.49
N LYS A 162 3.64 15.20 17.65
CA LYS A 162 2.85 14.43 18.61
C LYS A 162 1.48 14.03 18.04
N ASP A 163 0.77 14.97 17.43
CA ASP A 163 -0.56 14.71 16.87
C ASP A 163 -0.48 13.74 15.69
N TRP A 164 0.54 13.88 14.84
CA TRP A 164 0.81 12.94 13.77
C TRP A 164 1.04 11.52 14.29
N ILE A 165 1.89 11.36 15.30
CA ILE A 165 2.20 10.03 15.88
C ILE A 165 0.93 9.37 16.41
N GLU A 166 0.08 10.09 17.14
CA GLU A 166 -1.16 9.55 17.70
C GLU A 166 -2.16 9.14 16.62
N ILE A 167 -2.35 10.00 15.61
CA ILE A 167 -3.25 9.69 14.48
C ILE A 167 -2.70 8.50 13.69
N SER A 168 -1.39 8.46 13.42
CA SER A 168 -0.73 7.36 12.72
C SER A 168 -0.83 6.04 13.50
N ALA A 169 -0.67 6.07 14.82
CA ALA A 169 -0.85 4.90 15.68
C ALA A 169 -2.28 4.33 15.59
N CYS A 170 -3.30 5.20 15.58
CA CYS A 170 -4.68 4.81 15.33
C CYS A 170 -4.85 4.15 13.96
N GLN A 171 -4.23 4.68 12.89
CA GLN A 171 -4.29 4.05 11.57
C GLN A 171 -3.56 2.70 11.51
N ASN A 172 -2.45 2.56 12.23
CA ASN A 172 -1.74 1.29 12.33
C ASN A 172 -2.58 0.22 13.04
N MET A 173 -3.39 0.60 14.03
CA MET A 173 -4.37 -0.32 14.65
C MET A 173 -5.38 -0.86 13.63
N LYS A 174 -5.87 -0.01 12.71
CA LYS A 174 -6.77 -0.43 11.62
C LYS A 174 -6.13 -1.51 10.75
N GLN A 175 -4.88 -1.33 10.31
CA GLN A 175 -4.18 -2.33 9.50
C GLN A 175 -3.90 -3.62 10.28
N ARG A 176 -3.56 -3.53 11.57
CA ARG A 176 -3.33 -4.71 12.43
C ARG A 176 -4.59 -5.54 12.67
N ILE A 177 -5.76 -4.90 12.79
CA ILE A 177 -7.02 -5.65 12.89
C ILE A 177 -7.34 -6.38 11.58
N ARG A 178 -7.05 -5.78 10.42
CA ARG A 178 -7.17 -6.46 9.13
C ARG A 178 -6.27 -7.70 9.07
N MET A 179 -5.02 -7.59 9.53
CA MET A 179 -4.10 -8.73 9.66
C MET A 179 -4.66 -9.84 10.54
N ILE A 180 -5.17 -9.50 11.74
CA ILE A 180 -5.81 -10.49 12.64
C ILE A 180 -6.95 -11.24 11.93
N ARG A 181 -7.77 -10.52 11.13
CA ARG A 181 -8.84 -11.15 10.36
C ARG A 181 -8.31 -12.03 9.24
N LEU A 182 -7.26 -11.62 8.52
CA LEU A 182 -6.62 -12.44 7.49
C LEU A 182 -6.12 -13.76 8.06
N TYR A 183 -5.36 -13.72 9.16
CA TYR A 183 -4.85 -14.94 9.79
C TYR A 183 -5.95 -15.83 10.37
N HIS A 184 -7.00 -15.27 10.97
CA HIS A 184 -8.13 -16.09 11.43
C HIS A 184 -8.72 -16.95 10.28
N TYR A 185 -8.91 -16.36 9.10
CA TYR A 185 -9.41 -17.11 7.95
C TYR A 185 -8.34 -18.04 7.35
N ALA A 186 -7.07 -17.63 7.34
CA ALA A 186 -5.99 -18.48 6.84
C ALA A 186 -5.84 -19.75 7.69
N GLU A 187 -5.74 -19.60 9.01
CA GLU A 187 -5.60 -20.70 9.98
C GLU A 187 -6.80 -21.65 9.94
N LYS A 188 -8.03 -21.12 9.92
CA LYS A 188 -9.26 -21.92 9.82
C LYS A 188 -9.26 -22.82 8.57
N ASN A 189 -8.65 -22.38 7.47
CA ASN A 189 -8.60 -23.12 6.21
C ASN A 189 -7.28 -23.87 5.99
N ASN A 190 -6.32 -23.79 6.92
CA ASN A 190 -4.94 -24.24 6.74
C ASN A 190 -4.28 -23.62 5.48
N TYR A 191 -4.49 -22.32 5.27
CA TYR A 191 -3.97 -21.51 4.17
C TYR A 191 -2.85 -20.59 4.68
N ILE A 192 -2.07 -20.02 3.76
CA ILE A 192 -1.17 -18.89 4.05
C ILE A 192 -1.90 -17.55 3.90
N VAL A 193 -1.35 -16.47 4.44
CA VAL A 193 -1.69 -15.09 4.08
C VAL A 193 -0.68 -14.58 3.04
N ALA A 194 -1.17 -14.22 1.85
CA ALA A 194 -0.34 -13.59 0.82
C ALA A 194 -0.44 -12.07 0.92
N GLY A 195 0.72 -11.43 1.08
CA GLY A 195 0.87 -9.97 1.08
C GLY A 195 0.88 -9.37 -0.31
N THR A 196 0.73 -8.05 -0.33
CA THR A 196 0.52 -7.27 -1.55
C THR A 196 1.47 -6.09 -1.64
N THR A 197 2.55 -6.10 -0.85
CA THR A 197 3.52 -5.00 -0.80
C THR A 197 4.36 -5.02 -2.08
N ASN A 198 4.39 -3.92 -2.83
CA ASN A 198 5.27 -3.79 -4.00
C ASN A 198 6.65 -3.24 -3.64
N LYS A 199 7.57 -3.19 -4.60
CA LYS A 199 8.97 -2.79 -4.36
C LYS A 199 9.12 -1.35 -3.82
N PRO A 200 8.49 -0.31 -4.41
CA PRO A 200 8.52 1.03 -3.85
C PRO A 200 8.06 1.10 -2.39
N GLU A 201 6.97 0.41 -2.06
CA GLU A 201 6.45 0.31 -0.70
C GLU A 201 7.44 -0.37 0.25
N ALA A 202 7.99 -1.52 -0.16
CA ALA A 202 8.94 -2.29 0.64
C ALA A 202 10.22 -1.49 0.94
N MET A 203 10.80 -0.86 -0.09
CA MET A 203 12.02 -0.06 0.00
C MET A 203 11.83 1.16 0.90
N GLN A 204 10.75 1.90 0.70
CA GLN A 204 10.52 3.16 1.42
C GLN A 204 9.88 2.95 2.80
N GLY A 205 9.29 1.77 3.05
CA GLY A 205 8.60 1.46 4.30
C GLY A 205 7.17 2.00 4.34
N PHE A 206 6.47 1.92 3.21
CA PHE A 206 5.08 2.33 3.08
C PHE A 206 4.12 1.16 3.34
N TYR A 207 4.18 0.62 4.55
CA TYR A 207 3.31 -0.44 5.06
C TYR A 207 3.37 -0.46 6.59
N VAL A 208 2.43 -1.15 7.23
CA VAL A 208 2.41 -1.31 8.70
C VAL A 208 3.01 -2.66 9.08
N LYS A 209 4.09 -2.66 9.86
CA LYS A 209 4.65 -3.90 10.45
C LYS A 209 3.60 -4.57 11.35
N PHE A 210 3.37 -5.86 11.09
CA PHE A 210 2.28 -6.66 11.69
C PHE A 210 0.87 -6.14 11.36
N GLY A 211 0.74 -5.26 10.36
CA GLY A 211 -0.52 -4.87 9.73
C GLY A 211 -0.61 -5.51 8.35
N ASP A 212 -0.73 -4.69 7.31
CA ASP A 212 -0.66 -5.10 5.92
C ASP A 212 0.66 -5.79 5.54
N GLY A 213 1.78 -5.47 6.21
CA GLY A 213 3.04 -6.21 6.07
C GLY A 213 3.18 -7.44 6.97
N GLY A 214 2.14 -7.80 7.75
CA GLY A 214 2.12 -9.02 8.56
C GLY A 214 1.55 -10.18 7.76
N VAL A 215 2.40 -10.91 7.03
CA VAL A 215 2.00 -11.93 6.05
C VAL A 215 3.01 -13.08 6.00
N ASP A 216 2.65 -14.19 5.35
CA ASP A 216 3.54 -15.35 5.20
C ASP A 216 4.47 -15.22 3.97
N ILE A 217 3.99 -14.59 2.90
CA ILE A 217 4.75 -14.34 1.66
C ILE A 217 4.43 -12.97 1.07
N GLU A 218 5.37 -12.39 0.34
CA GLU A 218 5.20 -11.16 -0.45
C GLU A 218 5.55 -11.44 -1.92
N PRO A 219 4.60 -11.88 -2.76
CA PRO A 219 4.89 -12.39 -4.10
C PRO A 219 5.35 -11.34 -5.12
N ILE A 220 5.11 -10.05 -4.82
CA ILE A 220 5.36 -8.93 -5.74
C ILE A 220 6.28 -7.85 -5.15
N ALA A 221 6.91 -8.09 -4.00
CA ALA A 221 7.79 -7.11 -3.35
C ALA A 221 9.07 -6.80 -4.15
N HIS A 222 9.39 -7.59 -5.18
CA HIS A 222 10.48 -7.31 -6.12
C HIS A 222 10.05 -6.48 -7.34
N LEU A 223 8.76 -6.20 -7.51
CA LEU A 223 8.23 -5.50 -8.68
C LEU A 223 8.00 -4.02 -8.41
N TYR A 224 8.45 -3.18 -9.34
CA TYR A 224 8.07 -1.77 -9.39
C TYR A 224 6.59 -1.61 -9.74
N LYS A 225 5.99 -0.47 -9.38
CA LYS A 225 4.56 -0.25 -9.60
C LYS A 225 4.20 -0.35 -11.09
N ILE A 226 5.04 0.17 -11.98
CA ILE A 226 4.88 0.04 -13.43
C ILE A 226 4.74 -1.43 -13.85
N GLN A 227 5.54 -2.33 -13.28
CA GLN A 227 5.49 -3.77 -13.58
C GLN A 227 4.23 -4.43 -12.99
N VAL A 228 3.79 -4.00 -11.80
CA VAL A 228 2.50 -4.43 -11.22
C VAL A 228 1.34 -4.05 -12.16
N TYR A 229 1.38 -2.84 -12.74
CA TYR A 229 0.42 -2.39 -13.73
C TYR A 229 0.45 -3.22 -15.02
N GLU A 230 1.64 -3.59 -15.50
CA GLU A 230 1.80 -4.46 -16.68
C GLU A 230 1.19 -5.84 -16.44
N LEU A 231 1.50 -6.45 -15.28
CA LEU A 231 0.90 -7.72 -14.86
C LEU A 231 -0.61 -7.62 -14.67
N ALA A 232 -1.12 -6.53 -14.11
CA ALA A 232 -2.56 -6.33 -13.94
C ALA A 232 -3.31 -6.42 -15.27
N ARG A 233 -2.77 -5.81 -16.33
CA ARG A 233 -3.38 -5.90 -17.67
C ARG A 233 -3.30 -7.30 -18.25
N HIS A 234 -2.14 -7.94 -18.13
CA HIS A 234 -1.92 -9.30 -18.63
C HIS A 234 -2.83 -10.34 -17.96
N LEU A 235 -2.94 -10.27 -16.63
CA LEU A 235 -3.74 -11.20 -15.83
C LEU A 235 -5.24 -10.91 -15.90
N GLY A 236 -5.64 -9.78 -16.50
CA GLY A 236 -7.03 -9.39 -16.64
C GLY A 236 -7.63 -8.84 -15.35
N VAL A 237 -6.91 -8.00 -14.60
CA VAL A 237 -7.54 -7.14 -13.58
C VAL A 237 -8.55 -6.20 -14.27
N ILE A 238 -9.69 -5.95 -13.63
CA ILE A 238 -10.72 -5.06 -14.20
C ILE A 238 -10.22 -3.63 -14.43
N GLU A 239 -10.70 -2.99 -15.50
CA GLU A 239 -10.27 -1.64 -15.88
C GLU A 239 -10.55 -0.62 -14.77
N GLU A 240 -11.63 -0.76 -14.01
CA GLU A 240 -11.94 0.18 -12.94
C GLU A 240 -10.91 0.19 -11.79
N ILE A 241 -10.18 -0.92 -11.58
CA ILE A 241 -9.06 -0.97 -10.65
C ILE A 241 -7.80 -0.37 -11.29
N ILE A 242 -7.54 -0.68 -12.56
CA ILE A 242 -6.37 -0.19 -13.30
C ILE A 242 -6.43 1.34 -13.48
N SER A 243 -7.59 1.89 -13.80
CA SER A 243 -7.75 3.33 -14.04
C SER A 243 -7.80 4.17 -12.75
N ARG A 244 -7.93 3.53 -11.59
CA ARG A 244 -8.05 4.22 -10.30
C ARG A 244 -6.66 4.67 -9.82
N PRO A 245 -6.51 5.95 -9.39
CA PRO A 245 -5.29 6.38 -8.73
C PRO A 245 -4.99 5.55 -7.48
N PRO A 246 -3.73 5.08 -7.30
CA PRO A 246 -3.33 4.37 -6.08
C PRO A 246 -3.58 5.22 -4.84
N SER A 247 -4.12 4.57 -3.81
CA SER A 247 -4.54 5.20 -2.57
C SER A 247 -4.44 4.19 -1.44
N PRO A 248 -4.06 4.61 -0.22
CA PRO A 248 -3.95 3.70 0.91
C PRO A 248 -5.31 3.40 1.57
N ASP A 249 -6.39 4.09 1.15
CA ASP A 249 -7.77 3.95 1.70
C ASP A 249 -7.82 4.00 3.24
N THR A 250 -7.00 4.89 3.81
CA THR A 250 -6.76 4.98 5.24
C THR A 250 -7.73 5.93 5.93
N TYR A 251 -8.19 6.98 5.24
CA TYR A 251 -8.96 8.08 5.80
C TYR A 251 -10.30 8.29 5.07
N SER A 252 -11.23 9.01 5.70
CA SER A 252 -12.59 9.23 5.20
C SER A 252 -12.68 10.19 4.02
N LEU A 253 -11.67 11.04 3.81
CA LEU A 253 -11.49 11.83 2.60
C LEU A 253 -10.48 11.13 1.68
N PRO A 254 -10.74 11.04 0.36
CA PRO A 254 -9.79 10.44 -0.58
C PRO A 254 -8.42 11.13 -0.55
N VAL A 255 -7.36 10.34 -0.64
CA VAL A 255 -5.98 10.80 -0.77
C VAL A 255 -5.18 9.74 -1.55
N THR A 256 -4.28 10.19 -2.42
CA THR A 256 -3.42 9.28 -3.20
C THR A 256 -2.12 8.95 -2.46
N ASP A 257 -1.44 7.87 -2.86
CA ASP A 257 -0.11 7.52 -2.32
C ASP A 257 0.90 8.66 -2.56
N LYS A 258 0.77 9.34 -3.69
CA LYS A 258 1.54 10.56 -4.00
C LYS A 258 1.30 11.63 -2.93
N GLU A 259 0.05 11.94 -2.65
CA GLU A 259 -0.30 13.02 -1.73
C GLU A 259 0.05 12.69 -0.28
N PHE A 260 -0.14 11.44 0.13
CA PHE A 260 0.06 11.00 1.49
C PHE A 260 1.52 10.68 1.83
N TYR A 261 2.28 10.08 0.90
CA TYR A 261 3.56 9.45 1.25
C TYR A 261 4.69 9.77 0.26
N PHE A 262 4.54 9.45 -1.02
CA PHE A 262 5.66 9.48 -1.97
C PHE A 262 6.00 10.87 -2.50
N CYS A 263 5.05 11.80 -2.53
CA CYS A 263 5.19 13.14 -3.13
C CYS A 263 5.59 13.14 -4.62
N LEU A 264 5.59 11.97 -5.26
CA LEU A 264 5.90 11.74 -6.66
C LEU A 264 4.83 10.83 -7.26
N LYS A 265 4.58 10.97 -8.56
CA LYS A 265 3.80 9.97 -9.29
C LYS A 265 4.62 8.69 -9.45
N TYR A 266 3.96 7.53 -9.48
CA TYR A 266 4.64 6.24 -9.53
C TYR A 266 5.58 6.09 -10.74
N GLU A 267 5.21 6.66 -11.89
CA GLU A 267 6.06 6.59 -13.08
C GLU A 267 7.45 7.16 -12.79
N LEU A 268 7.52 8.36 -12.21
CA LEU A 268 8.79 9.00 -11.88
C LEU A 268 9.46 8.38 -10.64
N LEU A 269 8.66 8.00 -9.64
CA LEU A 269 9.12 7.34 -8.41
C LEU A 269 9.89 6.06 -8.72
N ASP A 270 9.35 5.19 -9.58
CA ASP A 270 9.96 3.91 -9.92
C ASP A 270 11.33 4.10 -10.58
N PHE A 271 11.42 4.97 -11.60
CA PHE A 271 12.70 5.28 -12.26
C PHE A 271 13.74 5.83 -11.30
N LEU A 272 13.35 6.76 -10.42
CA LEU A 272 14.27 7.37 -9.45
C LEU A 272 14.68 6.38 -8.36
N LEU A 273 13.77 5.51 -7.89
CA LEU A 273 14.11 4.47 -6.92
C LEU A 273 15.03 3.41 -7.52
N TYR A 274 14.81 3.01 -8.78
CA TYR A 274 15.72 2.12 -9.51
C TYR A 274 17.12 2.74 -9.62
N ALA A 275 17.18 4.02 -10.01
CA ALA A 275 18.45 4.72 -10.12
C ALA A 275 19.17 4.85 -8.77
N TYR A 276 18.42 5.12 -7.70
CA TYR A 276 18.92 5.19 -6.34
C TYR A 276 19.48 3.85 -5.85
N GLU A 277 18.73 2.75 -6.00
CA GLU A 277 19.15 1.40 -5.58
C GLU A 277 20.42 0.94 -6.31
N ASN A 278 20.53 1.27 -7.60
CA ASN A 278 21.64 0.85 -8.45
C ASN A 278 22.81 1.86 -8.47
N ASN A 279 22.78 2.90 -7.64
CA ASN A 279 23.80 3.93 -7.54
C ASN A 279 24.18 4.55 -8.91
N LEU A 280 23.17 4.85 -9.73
CA LEU A 280 23.42 5.37 -11.07
C LEU A 280 24.00 6.79 -11.05
N PRO A 281 24.89 7.16 -11.99
CA PRO A 281 25.39 8.53 -12.12
C PRO A 281 24.28 9.54 -12.39
N PHE A 282 24.37 10.74 -11.80
CA PHE A 282 23.36 11.78 -11.99
C PHE A 282 23.20 12.22 -13.46
N ASP A 283 24.27 12.18 -14.25
CA ASP A 283 24.21 12.51 -15.68
C ASP A 283 23.31 11.54 -16.45
N ASP A 284 23.43 10.23 -16.19
CA ASP A 284 22.58 9.21 -16.83
C ASP A 284 21.10 9.41 -16.47
N ILE A 285 20.82 9.73 -15.21
CA ILE A 285 19.47 9.98 -14.73
C ILE A 285 18.89 11.25 -15.37
N SER A 286 19.66 12.33 -15.38
CA SER A 286 19.28 13.63 -15.94
C SER A 286 18.96 13.51 -17.42
N ASN A 287 19.77 12.77 -18.18
CA ASN A 287 19.59 12.55 -19.60
C ASN A 287 18.30 11.77 -19.94
N VAL A 288 17.91 10.80 -19.12
CA VAL A 288 16.72 9.95 -19.39
C VAL A 288 15.42 10.57 -18.89
N LEU A 289 15.47 11.20 -17.72
CA LEU A 289 14.29 11.73 -17.03
C LEU A 289 14.09 13.24 -17.22
N GLU A 290 15.02 13.91 -17.91
CA GLU A 290 14.97 15.35 -18.19
C GLU A 290 14.87 16.18 -16.89
N LEU A 291 15.55 15.73 -15.84
CA LEU A 291 15.62 16.39 -14.54
C LEU A 291 16.96 17.06 -14.33
N LYS A 292 16.97 18.18 -13.58
CA LYS A 292 18.21 18.78 -13.09
C LYS A 292 18.78 17.95 -11.95
N GLN A 293 20.11 17.89 -11.84
CA GLN A 293 20.81 17.19 -10.76
C GLN A 293 20.28 17.56 -9.36
N GLU A 294 20.05 18.85 -9.08
CA GLU A 294 19.50 19.32 -7.80
C GLU A 294 18.13 18.71 -7.45
N GLN A 295 17.30 18.43 -8.46
CA GLN A 295 16.00 17.79 -8.26
C GLN A 295 16.16 16.32 -7.86
N ILE A 296 17.09 15.62 -8.53
CA ILE A 296 17.43 14.23 -8.23
C ILE A 296 18.00 14.11 -6.82
N GLU A 297 18.93 15.01 -6.45
CA GLU A 297 19.52 15.06 -5.12
C GLU A 297 18.48 15.25 -4.01
N ARG A 298 17.49 16.13 -4.24
CA ARG A 298 16.38 16.35 -3.31
C ARG A 298 15.52 15.10 -3.14
N VAL A 299 15.20 14.40 -4.23
CA VAL A 299 14.46 13.13 -4.16
C VAL A 299 15.28 12.06 -3.44
N PHE A 300 16.57 11.91 -3.73
CA PHE A 300 17.43 10.92 -3.08
C PHE A 300 17.62 11.23 -1.58
N LYS A 301 17.62 12.50 -1.20
CA LYS A 301 17.61 12.91 0.21
C LYS A 301 16.32 12.50 0.92
N ASP A 302 15.17 12.63 0.25
CA ASP A 302 13.87 12.16 0.76
C ASP A 302 13.84 10.64 0.89
N PHE A 303 14.32 9.89 -0.11
CA PHE A 303 14.42 8.42 -0.04
C PHE A 303 15.29 7.95 1.13
N ARG A 304 16.49 8.52 1.29
CA ARG A 304 17.37 8.23 2.43
C ARG A 304 16.69 8.52 3.77
N ALA A 305 15.92 9.61 3.86
CA ALA A 305 15.23 9.96 5.09
C ALA A 305 14.15 8.93 5.45
N LYS A 306 13.36 8.49 4.47
CA LYS A 306 12.34 7.45 4.64
C LYS A 306 12.96 6.11 4.99
N GLU A 307 13.99 5.69 4.26
CA GLU A 307 14.72 4.44 4.55
C GLU A 307 15.29 4.40 5.96
N ARG A 308 15.93 5.49 6.41
CA ARG A 308 16.43 5.61 7.79
C ARG A 308 15.31 5.64 8.83
N ALA A 309 14.14 6.17 8.51
CA ALA A 309 13.00 6.16 9.42
C ALA A 309 12.33 4.78 9.49
N SER A 310 12.45 3.97 8.42
CA SER A 310 11.68 2.72 8.25
C SER A 310 12.52 1.44 8.21
N TRP A 311 13.86 1.50 8.35
CA TRP A 311 14.75 0.32 8.23
C TRP A 311 14.29 -0.86 9.09
N HIS A 312 13.91 -0.60 10.34
CA HIS A 312 13.47 -1.60 11.31
C HIS A 312 12.17 -2.33 10.93
N LEU A 313 11.42 -1.84 9.94
CA LEU A 313 10.22 -2.52 9.44
C LEU A 313 10.58 -3.78 8.63
N ARG A 314 11.75 -3.76 7.96
CA ARG A 314 12.26 -4.85 7.10
C ARG A 314 13.06 -5.91 7.87
N GLU A 315 13.32 -5.68 9.15
CA GLU A 315 14.11 -6.57 9.99
C GLU A 315 13.24 -7.49 10.84
N SER A 316 13.67 -8.74 10.99
CA SER A 316 13.19 -9.61 12.06
C SER A 316 13.50 -8.98 13.43
N PRO A 317 12.67 -9.22 14.47
CA PRO A 317 13.00 -8.77 15.82
C PRO A 317 14.41 -9.28 16.22
N PRO A 318 15.32 -8.40 16.66
CA PRO A 318 16.65 -8.84 17.09
C PRO A 318 16.53 -9.75 18.31
N SER A 319 17.20 -10.90 18.28
CA SER A 319 17.28 -11.85 19.40
C SER A 319 18.73 -12.08 19.79
N LEU A 320 19.01 -12.12 21.10
CA LEU A 320 20.30 -12.58 21.61
C LEU A 320 20.42 -14.08 21.32
N SER A 321 21.49 -14.48 20.62
CA SER A 321 21.82 -15.87 20.31
C SER A 321 22.50 -16.57 21.48
#